data_AF-A0A679G7I1-F1
#
_entry.id   AF-A0A679G7I1-F1
#
_cell.length_a   1.000
_cell.length_b   1.000
_cell.length_c   1.000
_cell.angle_alpha   90.00
_cell.angle_beta   90.00
_cell.angle_gamma   90.00
#
_symmetry.space_group_name_H-M   'P 1'
#
loop_
_entity.id
_entity.type
_entity.pdbx_description
1 polymer ?
#
loop_
_entity_poly.entity_id
_entity_poly.type
_entity_poly.pdbx_seq_one_letter_code
_entity_poly.pdbx_strand_id
1 'polypeptide(L)' 'MLVMLCGLASGAAMAAPKPCEELKAEIEVKIQAAGVTAYTLEIVPAGEVEDPNMVVGSCENGTRKILYQRNGN' A
#
# COMPACT_ATOMS: atom_id res chain seq x y z
N MET A 1 -48.28 -10.64 5.43
CA MET A 1 -46.94 -11.22 5.17
C MET A 1 -45.96 -10.07 5.16
N LEU A 2 -45.33 -9.83 6.32
CA LEU A 2 -44.34 -8.78 6.52
C LEU A 2 -42.98 -9.27 5.98
N VAL A 3 -42.10 -8.31 5.68
CA VAL A 3 -40.65 -8.41 5.44
C VAL A 3 -40.21 -8.92 4.05
N MET A 4 -39.69 -8.02 3.23
CA MET A 4 -38.23 -7.86 3.05
C MET A 4 -37.95 -6.82 1.96
N LEU A 5 -37.80 -5.57 2.41
CA LEU A 5 -37.06 -4.55 1.71
C LEU A 5 -35.56 -4.86 1.89
N CYS A 6 -35.00 -5.74 1.06
CA CYS A 6 -33.57 -6.06 1.04
C CYS A 6 -33.08 -6.02 -0.41
N GLY A 7 -33.00 -4.80 -0.95
CA GLY A 7 -32.62 -4.57 -2.33
C GLY A 7 -31.88 -3.26 -2.47
N LEU A 8 -30.76 -3.06 -1.77
CA LEU A 8 -29.76 -2.09 -2.19
C LEU A 8 -28.35 -2.63 -1.95
N ALA A 9 -27.64 -2.74 -3.07
CA ALA A 9 -26.20 -2.73 -3.20
C ALA A 9 -25.44 -3.81 -2.42
N SER A 10 -25.39 -5.00 -3.01
CA SER A 10 -24.11 -5.71 -3.15
C SER A 10 -23.14 -4.81 -3.92
N GLY A 11 -22.66 -3.74 -3.27
CA GLY A 11 -21.38 -3.16 -3.58
C GLY A 11 -20.35 -4.18 -3.15
N ALA A 12 -20.15 -5.21 -3.99
CA ALA A 12 -18.84 -5.79 -4.10
C ALA A 12 -17.94 -4.59 -4.42
N ALA A 13 -17.36 -4.01 -3.37
CA ALA A 13 -16.06 -3.39 -3.49
C ALA A 13 -15.22 -4.52 -4.07
N MET A 14 -15.17 -4.57 -5.40
CA MET A 14 -14.05 -5.12 -6.11
C MET A 14 -12.90 -4.31 -5.54
N ALA A 15 -12.34 -4.80 -4.44
CA ALA A 15 -11.04 -4.42 -3.97
C ALA A 15 -10.11 -4.97 -5.05
N ALA A 16 -10.10 -4.28 -6.19
CA ALA A 16 -8.98 -4.25 -7.07
C ALA A 16 -7.79 -4.07 -6.13
N PRO A 17 -6.82 -4.99 -6.12
CA PRO A 17 -5.68 -4.87 -5.23
C PRO A 17 -5.19 -3.44 -5.38
N LYS A 18 -5.24 -2.68 -4.28
CA LYS A 18 -4.81 -1.28 -4.24
C LYS A 18 -3.54 -1.18 -5.09
N PRO A 19 -3.52 -0.36 -6.16
CA PRO A 19 -2.33 -0.27 -6.99
C PRO A 19 -1.16 0.14 -6.10
N CYS A 20 0.03 -0.38 -6.39
CA CYS A 20 1.21 -0.07 -5.61
C CYS A 20 1.42 1.45 -5.48
N GLU A 21 1.03 2.23 -6.49
CA GLU A 21 1.04 3.70 -6.44
C GLU A 21 0.17 4.30 -5.35
N GLU A 22 -1.03 3.78 -5.08
CA GLU A 22 -1.90 4.35 -4.05
C GLU A 22 -1.35 4.07 -2.65
N LEU A 23 -0.89 2.84 -2.40
CA LEU A 23 -0.23 2.49 -1.15
C LEU A 23 1.06 3.30 -0.96
N LYS A 24 1.84 3.49 -2.03
CA LYS A 24 3.03 4.34 -2.03
C LYS A 24 2.67 5.77 -1.61
N ALA A 25 1.65 6.38 -2.21
CA ALA A 25 1.22 7.73 -1.87
C ALA A 25 0.79 7.87 -0.41
N GLU A 26 0.04 6.90 0.14
CA GLU A 26 -0.32 6.87 1.56
C GLU A 26 0.93 6.82 2.47
N ILE A 27 1.92 6.02 2.09
CA ILE A 27 3.20 5.90 2.81
C ILE A 27 4.00 7.22 2.71
N GLU A 28 4.05 7.86 1.54
CA GLU A 28 4.72 9.15 1.34
C GLU A 28 4.16 10.21 2.28
N VAL A 29 2.84 10.33 2.37
CA VAL A 29 2.20 11.28 3.29
C VAL A 29 2.60 11.02 4.74
N LYS A 30 2.65 9.74 5.16
CA LYS A 30 3.09 9.38 6.52
C LYS A 30 4.57 9.74 6.76
N ILE A 31 5.43 9.48 5.80
CA ILE A 31 6.88 9.78 5.90
C ILE A 31 7.12 11.29 5.95
N GLN A 32 6.43 12.06 5.10
CA GLN A 32 6.49 13.52 5.12
C GLN A 32 5.93 14.09 6.43
N ALA A 33 4.83 13.53 6.94
CA ALA A 33 4.27 13.91 8.23
C ALA A 33 5.23 13.60 9.40
N ALA A 34 6.07 12.58 9.26
CA ALA A 34 7.16 12.29 10.20
C ALA A 34 8.37 13.24 10.05
N GLY A 35 8.33 14.20 9.11
CA GLY A 35 9.38 15.17 8.87
C GLY A 35 10.57 14.63 8.08
N VAL A 36 10.45 13.46 7.46
CA VAL A 36 11.50 12.92 6.60
C VAL A 36 11.32 13.49 5.20
N THR A 37 12.25 14.32 4.76
CA THR A 37 12.22 14.98 3.45
C THR A 37 13.10 14.28 2.42
N ALA A 38 14.11 13.54 2.86
CA ALA A 38 15.04 12.83 1.99
C ALA A 38 14.85 11.32 2.14
N TYR A 39 14.04 10.76 1.25
CA TYR A 39 13.77 9.33 1.18
C TYR A 39 13.45 8.90 -0.25
N THR A 40 13.63 7.62 -0.55
CA THR A 40 13.25 6.96 -1.79
C THR A 40 12.32 5.80 -1.46
N LEU A 41 11.22 5.69 -2.21
CA LEU A 41 10.33 4.54 -2.17
C LEU A 41 10.48 3.74 -3.46
N GLU A 42 10.91 2.50 -3.34
CA GLU A 42 11.16 1.61 -4.47
C GLU A 42 10.21 0.42 -4.43
N ILE A 43 9.68 0.02 -5.58
CA ILE A 43 8.79 -1.14 -5.69
C ILE A 43 9.59 -2.26 -6.33
N VAL A 44 9.89 -3.29 -5.54
CA VAL A 44 10.61 -4.48 -6.02
C VAL A 44 9.72 -5.71 -5.84
N PRO A 45 9.91 -6.77 -6.62
CA PRO A 45 9.21 -8.03 -6.37
C PRO A 45 9.67 -8.66 -5.05
N ALA A 46 8.78 -9.40 -4.39
CA ALA A 46 9.04 -9.94 -3.06
C ALA A 46 10.28 -10.87 -2.96
N GLY A 47 10.70 -11.46 -4.08
CA GLY A 47 11.91 -12.28 -4.17
C GLY A 47 13.21 -11.48 -4.29
N GLU A 48 13.14 -10.19 -4.60
CA GLU A 48 14.28 -9.27 -4.73
C GLU A 48 14.46 -8.38 -3.48
N VAL A 49 13.67 -8.63 -2.43
CA VAL A 49 13.86 -7.92 -1.16
C VAL A 49 15.12 -8.44 -0.48
N GLU A 50 16.17 -7.61 -0.50
CA GLU A 50 17.42 -7.89 0.23
C GLU A 50 17.24 -7.72 1.74
N ASP A 51 16.55 -6.65 2.15
CA ASP A 51 16.36 -6.29 3.55
C ASP A 51 14.87 -6.18 3.93
N PRO A 52 14.33 -7.10 4.75
CA PRO A 52 12.94 -7.04 5.18
C PRO A 52 12.65 -5.82 6.07
N ASN A 53 13.67 -5.24 6.71
CA ASN A 53 13.53 -4.03 7.55
C ASN A 53 13.21 -2.78 6.73
N MET A 54 13.52 -2.78 5.44
CA MET A 54 13.22 -1.67 4.54
C MET A 54 11.79 -1.74 4.00
N VAL A 55 11.10 -2.87 4.14
CA VAL A 55 9.76 -3.06 3.61
C VAL A 55 8.74 -2.30 4.46
N VAL A 56 8.20 -1.23 3.91
CA VAL A 56 7.15 -0.41 4.54
C VAL A 56 5.74 -0.78 4.08
N GLY A 57 5.63 -1.55 3.00
CA GLY A 57 4.35 -1.97 2.44
C GLY A 57 4.48 -3.14 1.47
N SER A 58 3.36 -3.80 1.20
CA SER A 58 3.26 -4.87 0.21
C SER A 58 2.03 -4.62 -0.66
N CYS A 59 2.18 -4.75 -1.97
CA CYS A 59 1.12 -4.54 -2.96
C CYS A 59 1.04 -5.73 -3.94
N GLU A 60 0.04 -5.74 -4.83
CA GLU A 60 -0.24 -6.86 -5.73
C GLU A 60 -0.35 -8.21 -4.99
N ASN A 61 -1.16 -8.27 -3.93
CA ASN A 61 -1.34 -9.48 -3.11
C ASN A 61 -0.04 -9.98 -2.42
N GLY A 62 0.98 -9.13 -2.32
CA GLY A 62 2.25 -9.46 -1.70
C GLY A 62 3.33 -9.93 -2.68
N THR A 63 3.04 -9.95 -3.99
CA THR A 63 4.02 -10.22 -5.04
C THR A 63 5.03 -9.09 -5.18
N ARG A 64 4.64 -7.85 -4.84
CA ARG A 64 5.54 -6.69 -4.80
C ARG A 64 5.61 -6.08 -3.41
N LYS A 65 6.76 -5.49 -3.10
CA LYS A 65 7.11 -4.89 -1.82
C LYS A 65 7.57 -3.46 -2.07
N ILE A 66 7.19 -2.56 -1.17
CA ILE A 66 7.59 -1.16 -1.21
C ILE A 66 8.71 -1.00 -0.18
N LEU A 67 9.92 -0.75 -0.66
CA LEU A 67 11.09 -0.50 0.17
C LEU A 67 11.23 0.99 0.41
N TYR A 68 11.58 1.31 1.65
CA TYR A 68 11.93 2.64 2.10
C TYR A 68 13.44 2.73 2.27
N GLN A 69 14.02 3.65 1.51
CA GLN A 69 15.42 4.02 1.60
C GLN A 69 15.48 5.44 2.14
N ARG A 70 15.98 5.61 3.36
CA ARG A 70 16.19 6.96 3.92
C ARG A 70 17.45 7.54 3.30
N ASN A 71 17.33 8.64 2.55
CA ASN A 71 18.47 9.41 2.04
C ASN A 71 18.90 10.44 3.09
N GLY A 72 19.18 9.99 4.32
CA GLY A 72 19.72 10.83 5.37
C GLY A 72 21.23 10.64 5.43
N ASN A 73 22.00 11.72 5.24
CA ASN A 73 23.37 11.78 5.76
C ASN A 73 23.33 11.84 7.29
#